data_AF-A0A953Q3J8-F1
#
_entry.id   AF-A0A953Q3J8-F1
#
_cell.length_a   1.000
_cell.length_b   1.000
_cell.length_c   1.000
_cell.angle_alpha   90.00
_cell.angle_beta   90.00
_cell.angle_gamma   90.00
#
_symmetry.space_group_name_H-M   'P 1'
#
loop_
_entity.id
_entity.type
_entity.pdbx_description
1 polymer ?
#
loop_
_entity_poly.entity_id
_entity_poly.type
_entity_poly.pdbx_seq_one_letter_code
_entity_poly.pdbx_strand_id
1 'polypeptide(L)'
;MTRCKLFACLPLVVASLFCPLSCGGGGSSGASNGGMPPPDSPPPAFANFEPAQTNAIRPSADGTRLFAVDTPNNSLSVFDVTQRRSPALVAEIPV
;
A
#
# COMPACT_ATOMS: atom_id res chain seq x y z
N MET A 1 41.01 2.42 6.08
CA MET A 1 41.32 1.46 7.17
C MET A 1 40.37 1.83 8.31
N THR A 2 39.38 1.06 8.77
CA THR A 2 39.21 -0.39 8.84
C THR A 2 37.71 -0.71 8.95
N ARG A 3 37.33 -1.85 8.36
CA ARG A 3 35.99 -2.44 8.28
C ARG A 3 35.56 -3.00 9.64
N CYS A 4 34.31 -2.78 10.06
CA CYS A 4 33.62 -3.68 10.99
C CYS A 4 32.47 -4.35 10.23
N LYS A 5 32.76 -5.55 9.74
CA LYS A 5 31.75 -6.53 9.31
C LYS A 5 31.17 -7.17 10.56
N LEU A 6 29.86 -7.14 10.75
CA LEU A 6 29.19 -8.09 11.62
C LEU A 6 28.18 -8.86 10.76
N PHE A 7 28.58 -10.08 10.43
CA PHE A 7 27.81 -11.06 9.68
C PHE A 7 27.12 -11.99 10.69
N ALA A 8 25.89 -12.37 10.38
CA ALA A 8 25.16 -13.56 10.82
C ALA A 8 24.54 -13.60 12.24
N CYS A 9 23.21 -13.63 12.29
CA CYS A 9 22.48 -14.61 13.09
C CYS A 9 21.19 -15.00 12.34
N LEU A 10 21.03 -16.31 12.16
CA LEU A 10 20.06 -17.05 11.35
C LEU A 10 18.58 -16.75 11.70
N PRO A 11 17.62 -17.08 10.81
CA PRO A 11 16.19 -16.96 11.06
C PRO A 11 15.65 -18.20 11.80
N LEU A 12 14.81 -17.99 12.82
CA LEU A 12 14.13 -19.07 13.53
C LEU A 12 12.61 -19.01 13.29
N VAL A 13 12.19 -19.99 12.51
CA VAL A 13 10.86 -20.59 12.35
C VAL A 13 9.96 -20.45 13.58
N VAL A 14 8.73 -19.95 13.41
CA VAL A 14 7.55 -20.52 14.08
C VAL A 14 6.34 -20.46 13.13
N ALA A 15 5.96 -21.63 12.64
CA ALA A 15 4.65 -21.89 12.06
C ALA A 15 3.66 -22.20 13.18
N SER A 16 2.55 -21.47 13.23
CA SER A 16 1.40 -21.67 14.12
C SER A 16 0.17 -21.14 13.35
N LEU A 17 -0.99 -21.76 13.29
CA LEU A 17 -1.49 -23.03 13.79
C LEU A 17 -2.81 -23.25 13.02
N PHE A 18 -3.07 -24.47 12.60
CA PHE A 18 -4.37 -24.93 12.10
C PHE A 18 -5.49 -24.59 13.09
N CYS A 19 -6.61 -24.06 12.62
CA CYS A 19 -7.86 -24.06 13.37
C CYS A 19 -9.07 -24.26 12.43
N PRO A 20 -9.53 -25.50 12.19
CA PRO A 20 -10.85 -25.73 11.68
C PRO A 20 -11.69 -26.35 12.81
N LEU A 21 -12.36 -25.50 13.59
CA LEU A 21 -13.41 -25.98 14.50
C LEU A 21 -14.78 -25.68 13.91
N SER A 22 -15.34 -26.74 13.33
CA SER A 22 -16.73 -26.93 12.97
C SER A 22 -17.65 -26.73 14.17
N CYS A 23 -18.70 -25.92 14.01
CA CYS A 23 -19.97 -26.14 14.70
C CYS A 23 -21.12 -25.90 13.69
N GLY A 24 -21.86 -26.96 13.39
CA GLY A 24 -23.12 -26.89 12.67
C GLY A 24 -24.30 -26.70 13.64
N GLY A 25 -25.43 -26.24 13.11
CA GLY A 25 -26.73 -26.42 13.76
C GLY A 25 -27.80 -25.39 13.42
N GLY A 26 -28.87 -25.85 12.76
CA GLY A 26 -30.26 -25.49 13.09
C GLY A 26 -30.83 -24.19 12.51
N GLY A 27 -31.78 -24.31 11.59
CA GLY A 27 -32.60 -23.18 11.14
C GLY A 27 -33.69 -22.78 12.12
N SER A 28 -34.24 -21.59 11.95
CA SER A 28 -35.60 -21.25 12.38
C SER A 28 -36.12 -20.02 11.62
N SER A 29 -37.26 -20.22 11.00
CA SER A 29 -38.08 -19.25 10.28
C SER A 29 -38.54 -18.07 11.15
N GLY A 30 -38.57 -16.88 10.55
CA GLY A 30 -39.60 -15.86 10.76
C GLY A 30 -39.60 -15.06 12.08
N ALA A 31 -39.18 -13.80 12.01
CA ALA A 31 -39.89 -12.65 12.57
C ALA A 31 -39.18 -11.35 12.14
N SER A 32 -39.78 -10.62 11.20
CA SER A 32 -39.39 -9.24 10.90
C SER A 32 -39.80 -8.34 12.07
N ASN A 33 -38.86 -8.02 12.95
CA ASN A 33 -39.03 -6.93 13.92
C ASN A 33 -38.29 -5.70 13.39
N GLY A 34 -39.03 -4.60 13.24
CA GLY A 34 -38.47 -3.28 13.01
C GLY A 34 -37.57 -2.89 14.17
N GLY A 35 -36.28 -3.19 14.05
CA GLY A 35 -35.24 -2.84 15.01
C GLY A 35 -34.55 -1.56 14.58
N MET A 36 -34.51 -0.58 15.48
CA MET A 36 -33.58 0.54 15.41
C MET A 36 -32.16 -0.02 15.22
N PRO A 37 -31.33 0.51 14.30
CA PRO A 37 -29.96 0.05 14.17
C PRO A 37 -29.20 0.25 15.49
N PRO A 38 -28.33 -0.70 15.89
CA PRO A 38 -27.51 -0.54 17.09
C PRO A 38 -26.63 0.73 16.96
N PRO A 39 -26.35 1.45 18.05
CA PRO A 39 -25.64 2.74 18.03
C PRO A 39 -24.17 2.68 17.59
N ASP A 40 -23.65 1.52 17.16
CA ASP A 40 -22.22 1.26 16.98
C ASP A 40 -21.83 0.83 15.55
N SER A 41 -22.63 1.16 14.52
CA SER A 41 -22.10 1.08 13.16
C SER A 41 -21.03 2.17 12.99
N PRO A 42 -19.76 1.82 12.64
CA PRO A 42 -18.75 2.85 12.39
C PRO A 42 -19.29 3.79 11.31
N PRO A 43 -19.08 5.11 11.46
CA PRO A 43 -19.60 6.07 10.51
C PRO A 43 -19.13 5.68 9.09
N PRO A 44 -20.00 5.83 8.07
CA PRO A 44 -19.62 5.50 6.70
C PRO A 44 -18.32 6.22 6.36
N ALA A 45 -17.33 5.48 5.87
CA ALA A 45 -16.09 6.06 5.42
C ALA A 45 -16.41 7.09 4.32
N PHE A 46 -15.88 8.31 4.46
CA PHE A 46 -16.06 9.34 3.45
C PHE A 46 -15.54 8.82 2.11
N ALA A 47 -16.43 8.70 1.13
CA ALA A 47 -16.05 8.42 -0.24
C ALA A 47 -15.55 9.73 -0.87
N ASN A 48 -14.34 9.71 -1.43
CA ASN A 48 -13.87 10.82 -2.25
C ASN A 48 -14.62 10.76 -3.59
N PHE A 49 -15.50 11.72 -3.85
CA PHE A 49 -16.28 11.81 -5.09
C PHE A 49 -15.53 12.51 -6.23
N GLU A 50 -14.39 13.11 -5.92
CA GLU A 50 -13.49 13.67 -6.91
C GLU A 50 -12.65 12.57 -7.57
N PRO A 51 -12.30 12.71 -8.87
CA PRO A 51 -11.31 11.83 -9.48
C PRO A 51 -10.02 11.87 -8.66
N ALA A 52 -9.27 10.76 -8.67
CA ALA A 52 -7.98 10.70 -8.03
C ALA A 52 -7.11 11.87 -8.51
N GLN A 53 -6.58 12.67 -7.59
CA GLN A 53 -5.72 13.78 -7.97
C GLN A 53 -4.52 13.24 -8.75
N THR A 54 -4.27 13.82 -9.92
CA THR A 54 -3.15 13.45 -10.78
C THR A 54 -1.85 13.60 -10.00
N ASN A 55 -1.22 12.46 -9.71
CA ASN A 55 0.03 12.41 -8.98
C ASN A 55 1.18 12.59 -9.98
N ALA A 56 1.44 13.85 -10.35
CA ALA A 56 2.43 14.19 -11.36
C ALA A 56 3.87 13.80 -10.98
N ILE A 57 4.14 13.58 -9.68
CA ILE A 57 5.42 13.12 -9.15
C ILE A 57 5.19 11.95 -8.20
N ARG A 58 5.87 10.82 -8.42
CA ARG A 58 5.72 9.63 -7.58
C ARG A 58 7.07 8.93 -7.34
N PRO A 59 7.42 8.58 -6.09
CA PRO A 59 8.57 7.72 -5.83
C PRO A 59 8.31 6.27 -6.23
N SER A 60 9.36 5.58 -6.66
CA SER A 60 9.35 4.14 -6.82
C SER A 60 9.19 3.43 -5.47
N ALA A 61 8.63 2.22 -5.48
CA ALA A 61 8.36 1.45 -4.26
C ALA A 61 9.63 1.11 -3.47
N ASP A 62 10.77 0.98 -4.17
CA ASP A 62 12.10 0.76 -3.58
C ASP A 62 12.76 2.05 -3.07
N GLY A 63 12.16 3.22 -3.32
CA GLY A 63 12.67 4.53 -2.90
C GLY A 63 13.93 5.00 -3.64
N THR A 64 14.36 4.30 -4.70
CA THR A 64 15.60 4.65 -5.43
C THR A 64 15.34 5.60 -6.60
N ARG A 65 14.09 5.73 -7.04
CA ARG A 65 13.71 6.55 -8.20
C ARG A 65 12.55 7.50 -7.91
N LEU A 66 12.52 8.61 -8.62
CA LEU A 66 11.36 9.49 -8.76
C LEU A 66 10.87 9.49 -10.21
N PHE A 67 9.57 9.36 -10.39
CA PHE A 67 8.88 9.46 -11.66
C PHE A 67 8.16 10.81 -11.73
N ALA A 68 8.42 11.60 -12.76
CA ALA A 68 7.80 12.90 -12.95
C ALA A 68 7.21 12.99 -14.36
N VAL A 69 5.91 13.29 -14.46
CA VAL A 69 5.22 13.47 -15.73
C VAL A 69 5.27 14.95 -16.12
N ASP A 70 5.82 15.24 -17.29
CA ASP A 70 5.74 16.54 -17.95
C ASP A 70 4.68 16.46 -19.05
N THR A 71 3.45 16.81 -18.69
CA THR A 71 2.30 16.75 -19.61
C THR A 71 2.43 17.73 -20.78
N PRO A 72 2.86 19.00 -20.60
CA PRO A 72 3.16 19.89 -21.73
C PRO A 72 4.16 19.30 -22.73
N ASN A 73 5.21 18.63 -22.24
CA ASN A 73 6.23 18.00 -23.09
C ASN A 73 5.87 16.57 -23.54
N ASN A 74 4.74 16.03 -23.09
CA ASN A 74 4.28 14.66 -23.35
C ASN A 74 5.37 13.62 -23.06
N SER A 75 6.01 13.75 -21.89
CA SER A 75 7.14 12.90 -21.48
C SER A 75 7.09 12.50 -20.00
N LEU A 76 7.74 11.39 -19.68
CA LEU A 76 8.01 10.90 -18.34
C LEU A 76 9.51 10.95 -18.06
N SER A 77 9.91 11.77 -17.09
CA SER A 77 11.28 11.82 -16.58
C SER A 77 11.45 10.86 -15.41
N VAL A 78 12.53 10.08 -15.43
CA VAL A 78 12.91 9.15 -14.36
C VAL A 78 14.21 9.62 -13.74
N PHE A 79 14.19 9.94 -12.45
CA PHE A 79 15.37 10.36 -11.69
C PHE A 79 15.84 9.26 -10.75
N ASP A 80 17.15 9.09 -10.61
CA ASP A 80 17.78 8.38 -9.49
C ASP A 80 17.85 9.32 -8.28
N VAL A 81 17.40 8.84 -7.12
CA VAL A 81 17.39 9.58 -5.85
C VAL A 81 18.13 8.85 -4.74
N THR A 82 18.99 7.88 -5.08
CA THR A 82 19.86 7.20 -4.11
C THR A 82 20.78 8.21 -3.41
N GLN A 83 21.27 9.21 -4.15
CA GLN A 83 21.98 10.37 -3.62
C GLN A 83 21.01 11.53 -3.39
N ARG A 84 20.42 11.62 -2.19
CA ARG A 84 19.35 12.58 -1.87
C ARG A 84 19.67 14.06 -2.16
N ARG A 85 20.94 14.46 -2.06
CA ARG A 85 21.38 15.85 -2.31
C ARG A 85 21.65 16.15 -3.79
N SER A 86 21.67 15.14 -4.63
CA SER A 86 21.99 15.27 -6.05
C SER A 86 21.23 14.24 -6.88
N PRO A 87 19.90 14.41 -7.04
CA PRO A 87 19.11 13.60 -7.97
C PRO A 87 19.68 13.68 -9.38
N ALA A 88 19.64 12.57 -10.12
CA ALA A 88 20.17 12.50 -11.48
C ALA A 88 19.12 11.96 -12.44
N LEU A 89 18.97 12.56 -13.63
CA LEU A 89 18.10 12.03 -14.68
C LEU A 89 18.68 10.73 -15.23
N VAL A 90 17.88 9.67 -15.24
CA VAL A 90 18.25 8.33 -15.73
C VAL A 90 17.63 8.05 -17.09
N ALA A 91 16.40 8.51 -17.30
CA ALA A 91 15.69 8.32 -18.56
C ALA A 91 14.65 9.42 -18.76
N GLU A 92 14.39 9.73 -20.02
CA GLU A 92 13.23 10.49 -20.47
C GLU A 92 12.50 9.63 -21.50
N ILE A 93 11.21 9.39 -21.24
CA ILE A 93 10.39 8.44 -22.00
C ILE A 93 9.21 9.22 -22.58
N PRO A 94 9.02 9.26 -23.91
CA PRO A 94 7.82 9.85 -24.50
C PRO A 94 6.57 9.03 -24.12
N VAL A 95 5.45 9.70 -23.83
CA VAL A 95 4.19 9.05 -23.39
C VAL A 95 3.02 9.24 -24.34
#